data_AF-A0A3D9AF55-F1
#
_entry.id   AF-A0A3D9AF55-F1
#
_cell.length_a   1.000
_cell.length_b   1.000
_cell.length_c   1.000
_cell.angle_alpha   90.00
_cell.angle_beta   90.00
_cell.angle_gamma   90.00
#
_symmetry.space_group_name_H-M   'P 1'
#
loop_
_entity.id
_entity.type
_entity.pdbx_description
1 polymer ?
#
loop_
_entity_poly.entity_id
_entity_poly.type
_entity_poly.pdbx_seq_one_letter_code
_entity_poly.pdbx_strand_id
1 'polypeptide(L)'
;MNVEILGLIAGALTAIASMPQLIKVIKTKNVEDISWLMLAILISGLSLWVWYGFEQDELPIILSNSFAVIVNVTLLTCYFIFRDKKK
;
A
#
# COMPACT_ATOMS: atom_id res chain seq x y z
N MET A 1 -17.93 19.75 9.32
CA MET A 1 -16.60 19.17 9.05
C MET A 1 -16.37 19.27 7.55
N ASN A 2 -15.28 19.88 7.11
CA ASN A 2 -14.98 20.02 5.67
C ASN A 2 -14.71 18.62 5.09
N VAL A 3 -15.37 18.28 3.98
CA VAL A 3 -15.24 16.98 3.28
C VAL A 3 -13.79 16.72 2.88
N GLU A 4 -13.04 17.76 2.54
CA GLU A 4 -11.61 17.66 2.20
C GLU A 4 -10.77 17.16 3.39
N ILE A 5 -11.02 17.70 4.59
CA ILE A 5 -10.30 17.30 5.81
C ILE A 5 -10.61 15.84 6.15
N LEU A 6 -11.88 15.44 6.00
CA LEU A 6 -12.28 14.05 6.19
C LEU A 6 -11.57 13.12 5.20
N GLY A 7 -11.53 13.51 3.91
CA GLY A 7 -10.84 12.78 2.86
C GLY A 7 -9.33 12.64 3.13
N LEU A 8 -8.68 13.70 3.60
CA LEU A 8 -7.26 13.67 3.98
C LEU A 8 -7.00 12.74 5.18
N ILE A 9 -7.84 12.78 6.21
CA ILE A 9 -7.69 11.90 7.38
C ILE A 9 -7.93 10.44 6.99
N ALA A 10 -9.01 10.16 6.23
CA ALA A 10 -9.32 8.82 5.75
C ALA A 10 -8.21 8.28 4.84
N GLY A 11 -7.72 9.12 3.93
CA GLY A 11 -6.60 8.83 3.06
C GLY A 11 -5.31 8.55 3.83
N ALA A 12 -4.98 9.36 4.83
CA ALA A 12 -3.80 9.16 5.66
C ALA A 12 -3.86 7.84 6.45
N LEU A 13 -4.97 7.56 7.12
CA LEU A 13 -5.15 6.32 7.91
C LEU A 13 -5.03 5.07 7.04
N THR A 14 -5.66 5.08 5.86
CA THR A 14 -5.62 3.93 4.94
C THR A 14 -4.26 3.78 4.27
N ALA A 15 -3.61 4.89 3.90
CA ALA A 15 -2.28 4.90 3.30
C ALA A 15 -1.21 4.29 4.23
N ILE A 16 -1.26 4.63 5.53
CA ILE A 16 -0.28 4.11 6.51
C ILE A 16 -0.64 2.72 7.05
N ALA A 17 -1.83 2.18 6.79
CA ALA A 17 -2.27 0.90 7.34
C ALA A 17 -1.35 -0.28 6.96
N SER A 18 -0.70 -0.23 5.80
CA SER A 18 0.28 -1.23 5.36
C SER A 18 1.68 -1.05 5.97
N MET A 19 1.99 0.09 6.59
CA MET A 19 3.33 0.36 7.16
C MET A 19 3.69 -0.56 8.33
N PRO A 20 2.81 -0.83 9.33
CA PRO A 20 3.12 -1.77 10.40
C PRO A 20 3.51 -3.16 9.87
N GLN A 21 2.83 -3.62 8.81
CA GLN A 21 3.14 -4.90 8.17
C GLN A 21 4.49 -4.86 7.47
N LEU A 22 4.81 -3.79 6.74
CA LEU A 22 6.14 -3.59 6.13
C LEU A 22 7.25 -3.58 7.18
N ILE A 23 7.07 -2.84 8.27
CA ILE A 23 8.03 -2.78 9.38
C ILE A 23 8.21 -4.18 9.99
N LYS A 24 7.13 -4.93 10.20
CA LYS A 24 7.18 -6.30 10.72
C LYS A 24 8.01 -7.19 9.79
N VAL A 25 7.75 -7.17 8.49
CA VAL A 25 8.49 -7.97 7.50
C VAL A 25 9.97 -7.62 7.46
N ILE A 26 10.32 -6.34 7.47
CA ILE A 26 11.74 -5.90 7.49
C ILE A 26 12.45 -6.39 8.76
N LYS A 27 11.78 -6.33 9.92
CA LYS A 27 12.36 -6.73 11.21
C LYS A 27 12.49 -8.25 11.35
N THR A 28 11.43 -8.99 11.06
CA THR A 28 11.38 -10.44 11.30
C THR A 28 11.93 -11.25 10.13
N LYS A 29 11.97 -10.66 8.93
CA LYS A 29 12.27 -11.34 7.66
C LYS A 29 11.36 -12.56 7.42
N ASN A 30 10.21 -12.63 8.10
CA ASN A 30 9.25 -13.71 7.94
C ASN A 30 8.10 -13.24 7.03
N VAL A 31 7.89 -14.00 5.96
CA VAL A 31 6.94 -13.72 4.88
C VAL A 31 6.05 -14.92 4.56
N GLU A 32 6.11 -15.99 5.35
CA GLU A 32 5.39 -17.25 5.10
C GLU A 32 3.87 -17.08 5.04
N ASP A 33 3.34 -16.21 5.90
CA ASP A 33 1.89 -15.98 6.01
C ASP A 33 1.37 -14.91 5.03
N ILE A 34 2.24 -14.37 4.15
CA ILE A 34 1.86 -13.30 3.23
C ILE A 34 1.54 -13.88 1.86
N SER A 35 0.32 -13.60 1.38
CA SER A 35 -0.07 -13.94 0.01
C SER A 35 0.47 -12.92 -0.99
N TRP A 36 1.43 -13.34 -1.83
CA TRP A 36 1.96 -12.48 -2.90
C TRP A 36 0.88 -12.08 -3.91
N LEU A 37 -0.08 -12.98 -4.17
CA LEU A 37 -1.17 -12.72 -5.11
C LEU A 37 -2.12 -11.65 -4.57
N MET A 38 -2.41 -11.67 -3.27
CA MET A 38 -3.17 -10.61 -2.60
C MET A 38 -2.48 -9.25 -2.78
N LEU A 39 -1.17 -9.19 -2.56
CA LEU A 39 -0.41 -7.94 -2.75
C LEU A 39 -0.43 -7.47 -4.20
N ALA A 40 -0.28 -8.38 -5.18
CA ALA A 40 -0.32 -8.01 -6.60
C ALA A 40 -1.68 -7.44 -7.02
N ILE A 41 -2.78 -8.07 -6.59
CA ILE A 41 -4.14 -7.57 -6.84
C ILE A 41 -4.36 -6.22 -6.15
N LEU A 42 -3.93 -6.09 -4.90
CA LEU A 42 -4.05 -4.84 -4.13
C LEU A 42 -3.29 -3.69 -4.80
N ILE A 43 -2.03 -3.90 -5.19
CA ILE A 43 -1.22 -2.90 -5.89
C ILE A 43 -1.92 -2.48 -7.18
N SER A 44 -2.43 -3.43 -7.96
CA SER A 44 -3.16 -3.15 -9.20
C SER A 44 -4.39 -2.28 -8.95
N GLY A 45 -5.19 -2.62 -7.94
CA GLY A 45 -6.36 -1.83 -7.54
C GLY A 45 -6.00 -0.42 -7.06
N LEU A 46 -4.96 -0.28 -6.23
CA LEU A 46 -4.48 1.02 -5.76
C LEU A 46 -3.95 1.88 -6.93
N SER A 47 -3.24 1.29 -7.89
CA SER A 47 -2.79 2.00 -9.09
C SER A 47 -3.96 2.49 -9.95
N LEU A 48 -5.03 1.70 -10.07
CA LEU A 48 -6.26 2.13 -10.74
C LEU A 48 -6.97 3.25 -9.97
N TRP A 49 -6.95 3.24 -8.63
CA TRP A 49 -7.47 4.34 -7.82
C TRP A 49 -6.66 5.63 -7.99
N VAL A 50 -5.33 5.53 -8.14
CA VAL A 50 -4.50 6.70 -8.47
C VAL A 50 -4.92 7.27 -9.83
N TRP A 51 -5.07 6.42 -10.85
CA TRP A 51 -5.57 6.85 -12.17
C TRP A 51 -6.92 7.54 -12.03
N TYR A 52 -7.87 6.90 -11.34
CA TYR A 52 -9.20 7.45 -11.10
C TYR A 52 -9.14 8.80 -10.37
N GLY A 53 -8.24 8.96 -9.40
CA GLY A 53 -8.03 10.22 -8.70
C GLY A 53 -7.61 11.35 -9.64
N PHE A 54 -6.77 11.09 -10.63
CA PHE A 54 -6.43 12.06 -11.67
C PHE A 54 -7.62 12.42 -12.56
N GLU A 55 -8.44 11.44 -12.95
CA GLU A 55 -9.67 11.70 -13.73
C GLU A 55 -10.71 12.53 -12.97
N GLN A 56 -10.66 12.53 -11.64
CA GLN A 56 -11.57 13.31 -10.78
C GLN A 56 -10.96 14.62 -10.25
N ASP A 57 -9.69 14.91 -10.55
CA ASP A 57 -8.93 16.02 -9.94
C ASP A 57 -8.94 16.01 -8.39
N GLU A 58 -9.03 14.82 -7.77
CA GLU A 58 -9.19 14.64 -6.32
C GLU A 58 -7.86 14.31 -5.63
N LEU A 59 -7.15 15.34 -5.15
CA LEU A 59 -5.86 15.21 -4.47
C LEU A 59 -5.85 14.21 -3.29
N PRO A 60 -6.85 14.14 -2.40
CA PRO A 60 -6.83 13.16 -1.31
C PRO A 60 -6.78 11.72 -1.80
N ILE A 61 -7.46 11.41 -2.91
CA ILE A 61 -7.47 10.08 -3.54
C ILE A 61 -6.11 9.79 -4.16
N ILE A 62 -5.56 10.73 -4.93
CA ILE A 62 -4.26 10.59 -5.60
C ILE A 62 -3.15 10.32 -4.57
N LEU A 63 -3.04 11.17 -3.55
CA LEU A 63 -1.95 11.13 -2.58
C LEU A 63 -2.00 9.85 -1.71
N SER A 64 -3.18 9.51 -1.21
CA SER A 64 -3.34 8.33 -0.33
C SER A 64 -3.05 7.02 -1.06
N ASN A 65 -3.61 6.83 -2.25
CA ASN A 65 -3.40 5.62 -3.02
C ASN A 65 -1.97 5.53 -3.58
N SER A 66 -1.36 6.65 -3.99
CA SER A 66 0.04 6.65 -4.46
C SER A 66 0.99 6.21 -3.36
N PHE A 67 0.81 6.72 -2.14
CA PHE A 67 1.59 6.26 -0.99
C PHE A 67 1.37 4.78 -0.71
N ALA A 68 0.12 4.31 -0.73
CA ALA A 68 -0.20 2.90 -0.52
C ALA A 68 0.43 1.99 -1.58
N VAL A 69 0.48 2.41 -2.86
CA VAL A 69 1.19 1.68 -3.93
C VAL A 69 2.67 1.53 -3.56
N ILE A 70 3.36 2.60 -3.18
CA ILE A 70 4.80 2.57 -2.85
C ILE A 70 5.06 1.61 -1.69
N VAL A 71 4.27 1.69 -0.61
CA VAL A 71 4.41 0.82 0.56
C VAL A 71 4.17 -0.65 0.19
N ASN A 72 3.12 -0.95 -0.57
CA ASN A 72 2.79 -2.34 -0.93
C ASN A 72 3.75 -2.92 -1.98
N VAL A 73 4.27 -2.13 -2.92
CA VAL A 73 5.36 -2.55 -3.83
C VAL A 73 6.62 -2.86 -3.04
N THR A 74 6.97 -2.02 -2.07
CA THR A 74 8.11 -2.28 -1.18
C THR A 74 7.91 -3.58 -0.40
N LEU A 75 6.70 -3.80 0.15
CA LEU A 75 6.35 -5.03 0.86
C LEU A 75 6.45 -6.27 -0.03
N LEU A 76 5.94 -6.20 -1.27
CA LEU A 76 6.06 -7.27 -2.26
C LEU A 76 7.52 -7.54 -2.65
N THR A 77 8.34 -6.50 -2.75
CA THR A 77 9.77 -6.64 -3.02
C THR A 77 10.48 -7.35 -1.87
N CYS A 78 10.23 -6.91 -0.63
CA CYS A 78 10.73 -7.60 0.57
C CYS A 78 10.25 -9.06 0.65
N TYR A 79 9.00 -9.33 0.25
CA TYR A 79 8.45 -10.68 0.19
C TYR A 79 9.34 -11.60 -0.67
N PHE A 80 9.64 -11.20 -1.90
CA PHE A 80 10.47 -12.03 -2.79
C PHE A 80 11.91 -12.18 -2.28
N ILE A 81 12.52 -11.09 -1.77
CA ILE A 81 13.88 -11.13 -1.22
C ILE A 81 14.01 -12.10 -0.04
N PHE A 82 13.05 -12.10 0.89
CA PHE A 82 13.12 -12.94 2.08
C PHE A 82 12.59 -14.36 1.87
N ARG A 83 11.70 -14.56 0.89
CA ARG A 83 11.27 -15.90 0.47
C ARG A 83 12.44 -16.70 -0.09
N ASP A 84 13.28 -16.08 -0.91
CA ASP A 84 14.40 -16.76 -1.57
C ASP A 84 15.53 -17.11 -0.60
N LYS A 85 15.67 -16.41 0.54
CA LYS A 85 16.64 -16.75 1.59
C LYS A 85 16.25 -17.95 2.46
N LYS A 86 14.98 -18.37 2.42
CA LYS A 86 14.47 -19.53 3.18
C LYS A 86 14.52 -20.84 2.38
N LYS A 87 14.70 -20.77 1.06
CA LYS A 87 14.94 -21.95 0.21
C LYS A 87 16.43 -22.26 0.17
#